data_AF-A0A895Y5G7-F1
#
_entry.id   AF-A0A895Y5G7-F1
#
_cell.length_a   1.000
_cell.length_b   1.000
_cell.length_c   1.000
_cell.angle_alpha   90.00
_cell.angle_beta   90.00
_cell.angle_gamma   90.00
#
_symmetry.space_group_name_H-M   'P 1'
#
loop_
_entity.id
_entity.type
_entity.pdbx_description
1 polymer ?
#
loop_
_entity_poly.entity_id
_entity_poly.type
_entity_poly.pdbx_seq_one_letter_code
_entity_poly.pdbx_strand_id
1 'polypeptide(L)'
;MTEPTIIRPYGDTTGDGMVQVSFTLPLPADARAEAAARQLAGKMGIDPAMVVHTRQLGESHTFFVVYGRVNHLVDLAQVQVREREYPLLNPKEINTEVKRLLRRRLSVVGACIGTDAHTVGIDAILNLKGVAGEKGLEYYRELKVSNLGAQVTVDELVSSARAEAADAVLVSQVVTQRDAHLRNVRELAAAFRDSFPERSRPLLVAGGPRFDEEMAGELGVDRIFGRGTTPAEVASYLVFAVAQRKAAA
;
A
#
# COMPACT_ATOMS: atom_id res chain seq x y z
N MET A 1 -27.13 19.68 10.14
CA MET A 1 -27.69 18.32 10.23
C MET A 1 -26.57 17.43 10.73
N THR A 2 -26.70 16.84 11.92
CA THR A 2 -25.73 15.89 12.46
C THR A 2 -25.64 14.69 11.53
N GLU A 3 -24.44 14.38 11.02
CA GLU A 3 -24.24 13.22 10.16
C GLU A 3 -24.71 11.96 10.90
N PRO A 4 -25.52 11.09 10.26
CA PRO A 4 -25.94 9.85 10.88
C PRO A 4 -24.72 8.97 11.13
N THR A 5 -24.43 8.74 12.41
CA THR A 5 -23.31 7.92 12.87
C THR A 5 -23.48 6.44 12.51
N ILE A 6 -24.71 5.99 12.25
CA ILE A 6 -25.02 4.60 11.87
C ILE A 6 -25.53 4.55 10.43
N ILE A 7 -24.87 3.76 9.60
CA ILE A 7 -25.15 3.58 8.17
C ILE A 7 -25.75 2.19 7.91
N ARG A 8 -26.69 2.15 6.97
CA ARG A 8 -27.32 0.93 6.43
C ARG A 8 -27.26 0.93 4.91
N PRO A 9 -27.17 -0.25 4.28
CA PRO A 9 -27.32 -0.38 2.83
C PRO A 9 -28.68 0.11 2.34
N TYR A 10 -28.71 0.49 1.06
CA TYR A 10 -29.88 0.98 0.34
C TYR A 10 -30.20 0.00 -0.80
N GLY A 11 -31.45 -0.44 -0.89
CA GLY A 11 -32.00 -1.07 -2.10
C GLY A 11 -32.98 -0.15 -2.82
N ASP A 12 -34.13 0.10 -2.19
CA ASP A 12 -35.25 0.86 -2.77
C ASP A 12 -35.63 2.08 -1.91
N THR A 13 -35.43 2.00 -0.58
CA THR A 13 -35.71 3.10 0.36
C THR A 13 -34.54 3.31 1.32
N THR A 14 -34.26 4.57 1.68
CA THR A 14 -33.15 4.90 2.58
C THR A 14 -33.29 4.17 3.91
N GLY A 15 -32.32 3.30 4.23
CA GLY A 15 -32.26 2.56 5.50
C GLY A 15 -33.01 1.23 5.52
N ASP A 16 -33.52 0.76 4.37
CA ASP A 16 -34.14 -0.57 4.25
C ASP A 16 -33.18 -1.72 4.57
N GLY A 17 -31.87 -1.51 4.39
CA GLY A 17 -30.83 -2.49 4.64
C GLY A 17 -30.76 -3.57 3.57
N MET A 18 -31.34 -3.34 2.39
CA MET A 18 -31.35 -4.35 1.34
C MET A 18 -29.97 -4.50 0.69
N VAL A 19 -29.55 -5.74 0.50
CA VAL A 19 -28.28 -6.10 -0.13
C VAL A 19 -28.48 -7.24 -1.12
N GLN A 20 -27.68 -7.24 -2.18
CA GLN A 20 -27.53 -8.36 -3.08
C GLN A 20 -26.14 -8.95 -2.91
N VAL A 21 -26.08 -10.25 -2.65
CA VAL A 21 -24.82 -11.00 -2.56
C VAL A 21 -24.87 -12.17 -3.53
N SER A 22 -23.77 -12.46 -4.20
CA SER A 22 -23.63 -13.64 -5.03
C SER A 22 -22.47 -14.51 -4.56
N PHE A 23 -22.63 -15.82 -4.67
CA PHE A 23 -21.62 -16.80 -4.28
C PHE A 23 -21.88 -18.14 -4.94
N THR A 24 -20.89 -19.03 -4.91
CA THR A 24 -20.98 -20.38 -5.45
C THR A 24 -20.85 -21.40 -4.33
N LEU A 25 -21.70 -22.43 -4.32
CA LEU A 25 -21.55 -23.58 -3.44
C LEU A 25 -21.12 -24.81 -4.24
N PRO A 26 -20.26 -25.68 -3.67
CA PRO A 26 -19.85 -26.94 -4.28
C PRO A 26 -20.97 -28.00 -4.11
N LEU A 27 -22.16 -27.70 -4.64
CA LEU A 27 -23.33 -28.57 -4.68
C LEU A 27 -23.92 -28.57 -6.10
N PRO A 28 -24.49 -29.70 -6.56
CA PRO A 28 -25.31 -29.71 -7.78
C PRO A 28 -26.53 -28.80 -7.61
N ALA A 29 -27.13 -28.36 -8.71
CA ALA A 29 -28.28 -27.46 -8.67
C ALA A 29 -29.55 -28.20 -8.29
N ASP A 30 -29.75 -28.40 -6.99
CA ASP A 30 -30.91 -29.06 -6.40
C ASP A 30 -31.52 -28.22 -5.25
N ALA A 31 -32.65 -28.69 -4.71
CA ALA A 31 -33.34 -28.01 -3.61
C ALA A 31 -32.47 -27.90 -2.34
N ARG A 32 -31.53 -28.83 -2.14
CA ARG A 32 -30.59 -28.79 -1.02
C ARG A 32 -29.59 -27.65 -1.19
N ALA A 33 -29.13 -27.39 -2.42
CA ALA A 33 -28.23 -26.30 -2.72
C ALA A 33 -28.88 -24.93 -2.52
N GLU A 34 -30.15 -24.76 -2.90
CA GLU A 34 -30.90 -23.52 -2.59
C GLU A 34 -31.12 -23.33 -1.09
N ALA A 35 -31.48 -24.39 -0.36
CA ALA A 35 -31.64 -24.33 1.09
C ALA A 35 -30.31 -23.97 1.78
N ALA A 36 -29.20 -24.55 1.32
CA ALA A 36 -27.86 -24.23 1.81
C ALA A 36 -27.49 -22.77 1.53
N ALA A 37 -27.82 -22.24 0.34
CA ALA A 37 -27.60 -20.85 0.00
C ALA A 37 -28.39 -19.89 0.90
N ARG A 38 -29.68 -20.16 1.15
CA ARG A 38 -30.49 -19.38 2.10
C ARG A 38 -29.93 -19.44 3.51
N GLN A 39 -29.53 -20.62 3.97
CA GLN A 39 -28.95 -20.80 5.31
C GLN A 39 -27.63 -20.05 5.47
N LEU A 40 -26.76 -20.08 4.45
CA LEU A 40 -25.50 -19.33 4.46
C LEU A 40 -25.76 -17.81 4.51
N ALA A 41 -26.68 -17.30 3.69
CA ALA A 41 -27.05 -15.89 3.70
C ALA A 41 -27.62 -15.46 5.07
N GLY A 42 -28.45 -16.29 5.70
CA GLY A 42 -28.92 -16.06 7.07
C GLY A 42 -27.78 -15.96 8.09
N LYS A 43 -26.76 -16.83 7.98
CA LYS A 43 -25.55 -16.75 8.82
C LYS A 43 -24.70 -15.50 8.56
N MET A 44 -24.81 -14.91 7.38
CA MET A 44 -24.21 -13.60 7.05
C MET A 44 -25.06 -12.42 7.55
N GLY A 45 -26.14 -12.69 8.29
CA GLY A 45 -27.05 -11.67 8.83
C GLY A 45 -28.05 -11.12 7.82
N ILE A 46 -28.26 -11.81 6.69
CA ILE A 46 -29.26 -11.45 5.67
C ILE A 46 -30.57 -12.18 5.99
N ASP A 47 -31.59 -11.46 6.44
CA ASP A 47 -32.89 -12.03 6.85
C ASP A 47 -34.05 -11.03 6.62
N PRO A 48 -35.08 -11.38 5.83
CA PRO A 48 -35.24 -12.62 5.08
C PRO A 48 -34.26 -12.72 3.89
N ALA A 49 -33.65 -13.88 3.72
CA ALA A 49 -32.80 -14.20 2.57
C ALA A 49 -33.61 -14.85 1.44
N MET A 50 -33.58 -14.25 0.26
CA MET A 50 -34.29 -14.73 -0.93
C MET A 50 -33.29 -15.06 -2.04
N VAL A 51 -33.21 -16.33 -2.42
CA VAL A 51 -32.46 -16.75 -3.61
C VAL A 51 -33.25 -16.31 -4.83
N VAL A 52 -32.70 -15.37 -5.60
CA VAL A 52 -33.33 -14.79 -6.80
C VAL A 52 -32.78 -15.37 -8.09
N HIS A 53 -31.60 -15.99 -8.04
CA HIS A 53 -30.99 -16.66 -9.19
C HIS A 53 -30.22 -17.89 -8.75
N THR A 54 -30.36 -18.97 -9.53
CA THR A 54 -29.63 -20.23 -9.37
C THR A 54 -29.12 -20.63 -10.75
N ARG A 55 -27.81 -20.89 -10.87
CA ARG A 55 -27.19 -21.36 -12.13
C ARG A 55 -26.13 -22.41 -11.86
N GLN A 56 -26.31 -23.59 -12.44
CA GLN A 56 -25.29 -24.63 -12.41
C GLN A 56 -24.08 -24.22 -13.25
N LEU A 57 -22.88 -24.29 -12.68
CA LEU A 57 -21.61 -23.99 -13.35
C LEU A 57 -20.89 -25.26 -13.85
N GLY A 58 -21.25 -26.43 -13.31
CA GLY A 58 -20.73 -27.74 -13.67
C GLY A 58 -21.41 -28.84 -12.86
N GLU A 59 -20.92 -30.07 -12.92
CA GLU A 59 -21.57 -31.22 -12.26
C GLU A 59 -21.71 -31.08 -10.73
N SER A 60 -20.79 -30.37 -10.09
CA SER A 60 -20.70 -30.26 -8.63
C SER A 60 -20.76 -28.84 -8.07
N HIS A 61 -21.04 -27.82 -8.89
CA HIS A 61 -21.00 -26.41 -8.45
C HIS A 61 -22.19 -25.61 -8.97
N THR A 62 -22.77 -24.79 -8.08
CA THR A 62 -23.93 -23.96 -8.39
C THR A 62 -23.71 -22.54 -7.87
N PHE A 63 -23.91 -21.56 -8.76
CA PHE A 63 -23.87 -20.15 -8.48
C PHE A 63 -25.24 -19.64 -8.05
N PHE A 64 -25.27 -18.78 -7.04
CA PHE A 64 -26.48 -18.20 -6.48
C PHE A 64 -26.36 -16.68 -6.43
N VAL A 65 -27.49 -16.00 -6.62
CA VAL A 65 -27.68 -14.61 -6.23
C VAL A 65 -28.77 -14.58 -5.16
N VAL A 66 -28.45 -13.96 -4.03
CA VAL A 66 -29.34 -13.81 -2.89
C VAL A 66 -29.60 -12.32 -2.66
N TYR A 67 -30.85 -11.97 -2.48
CA TYR A 67 -31.31 -10.65 -2.10
C TYR A 67 -31.97 -10.72 -0.74
N GLY A 68 -31.74 -9.74 0.11
CA GLY A 68 -32.36 -9.71 1.43
C GLY A 68 -31.88 -8.54 2.28
N ARG A 69 -32.47 -8.41 3.47
CA ARG A 69 -32.15 -7.34 4.40
C ARG A 69 -30.99 -7.75 5.30
N VAL A 70 -29.93 -6.96 5.36
CA VAL A 70 -28.83 -7.16 6.31
C VAL A 70 -29.15 -6.52 7.66
N ASN A 71 -28.90 -7.26 8.73
CA ASN A 71 -29.12 -6.81 10.11
C ASN A 71 -27.89 -6.11 10.71
N HIS A 72 -26.72 -6.27 10.10
CA HIS A 72 -25.49 -5.61 10.51
C HIS A 72 -25.51 -4.12 10.18
N LEU A 73 -25.02 -3.32 11.13
CA LEU A 73 -24.96 -1.87 11.04
C LEU A 73 -23.50 -1.42 10.99
N VAL A 74 -23.24 -0.33 10.27
CA VAL A 74 -21.91 0.28 10.24
C VAL A 74 -21.95 1.56 11.07
N ASP A 75 -21.19 1.59 12.16
CA ASP A 75 -20.97 2.79 12.97
C ASP A 75 -19.75 3.54 12.43
N LEU A 76 -19.97 4.69 11.79
CA LEU A 76 -18.90 5.53 11.24
C LEU A 76 -17.94 6.04 12.31
N ALA A 77 -18.36 6.17 13.57
CA ALA A 77 -17.46 6.57 14.66
C ALA A 77 -16.41 5.48 14.99
N GLN A 78 -16.69 4.23 14.62
CA GLN A 78 -15.77 3.11 14.78
C GLN A 78 -14.95 2.83 13.51
N VAL A 79 -15.28 3.49 12.38
CA VAL A 79 -14.54 3.32 11.14
C VAL A 79 -13.23 4.07 11.26
N GLN A 80 -12.13 3.33 11.37
CA GLN A 80 -10.79 3.89 11.28
C GLN A 80 -10.43 4.13 9.81
N VAL A 81 -10.54 5.38 9.37
CA VAL A 81 -10.03 5.81 8.06
C VAL A 81 -8.60 6.31 8.26
N ARG A 82 -7.63 5.64 7.64
CA ARG A 82 -6.29 6.22 7.47
C ARG A 82 -6.36 7.24 6.34
N GLU A 83 -6.56 8.50 6.69
CA GLU A 83 -6.34 9.58 5.74
C GLU A 83 -4.85 9.64 5.37
N ARG A 84 -4.55 9.72 4.07
CA ARG A 84 -3.16 9.94 3.63
C ARG A 84 -2.71 11.29 4.15
N GLU A 85 -1.58 11.31 4.85
CA GLU A 85 -0.96 12.53 5.41
C GLU A 85 -0.49 13.52 4.34
N TYR A 86 -0.41 13.08 3.08
CA TYR A 86 0.09 13.86 1.95
C TYR A 86 -0.81 13.71 0.73
N PRO A 87 -0.94 14.76 -0.10
CA PRO A 87 -1.71 14.70 -1.34
C PRO A 87 -0.99 13.84 -2.38
N LEU A 88 -1.76 13.16 -3.23
CA LEU A 88 -1.22 12.53 -4.43
C LEU A 88 -1.02 13.58 -5.51
N LEU A 89 0.24 13.78 -5.88
CA LEU A 89 0.64 14.72 -6.91
C LEU A 89 0.80 13.98 -8.24
N ASN A 90 0.36 14.61 -9.33
CA ASN A 90 0.64 14.12 -10.67
C ASN A 90 2.11 14.40 -11.07
N PRO A 91 2.63 13.78 -12.14
CA PRO A 91 4.03 13.97 -12.53
C PRO A 91 4.45 15.43 -12.80
N LYS A 92 3.55 16.29 -13.29
CA LYS A 92 3.87 17.71 -13.53
C LYS A 92 3.98 18.47 -12.21
N GLU A 93 3.12 18.17 -11.24
CA GLU A 93 3.14 18.75 -9.90
C GLU A 93 4.40 18.33 -9.15
N ILE A 94 4.75 17.03 -9.17
CA ILE A 94 5.99 16.51 -8.58
C ILE A 94 7.21 17.29 -9.11
N ASN A 95 7.34 17.40 -10.44
CA ASN A 95 8.48 18.09 -11.05
C ASN A 95 8.51 19.58 -10.68
N THR A 96 7.35 20.26 -10.72
CA THR A 96 7.24 21.67 -10.34
C THR A 96 7.68 21.89 -8.90
N GLU A 97 7.21 21.03 -8.01
CA GLU A 97 7.44 21.17 -6.58
C GLU A 97 8.89 20.85 -6.19
N VAL A 98 9.48 19.79 -6.76
CA VAL A 98 10.91 19.50 -6.59
C VAL A 98 11.77 20.67 -7.05
N LYS A 99 11.48 21.23 -8.23
CA LYS A 99 12.23 22.37 -8.77
C LYS A 99 12.12 23.61 -7.87
N ARG A 100 10.92 23.88 -7.34
CA ARG A 100 10.66 24.98 -6.41
C ARG A 100 11.41 24.82 -5.09
N LEU A 101 11.36 23.60 -4.52
CA LEU A 101 11.94 23.28 -3.22
C LEU A 101 13.47 23.19 -3.26
N LEU A 102 14.03 22.39 -4.18
CA LEU A 102 15.45 22.03 -4.16
C LEU A 102 16.30 22.87 -5.11
N ARG A 103 15.72 23.43 -6.19
CA ARG A 103 16.44 24.06 -7.31
C ARG A 103 17.52 23.16 -7.97
N ARG A 104 17.45 21.86 -7.69
CA ARG A 104 18.22 20.77 -8.28
C ARG A 104 17.35 19.52 -8.28
N ARG A 105 17.79 18.46 -8.99
CA ARG A 105 17.09 17.18 -8.96
C ARG A 105 17.11 16.58 -7.55
N LEU A 106 16.01 15.94 -7.18
CA LEU A 106 15.90 15.11 -5.98
C LEU A 106 16.61 13.78 -6.25
N SER A 107 17.67 13.50 -5.48
CA SER A 107 18.50 12.31 -5.65
C SER A 107 17.94 11.15 -4.83
N VAL A 108 17.60 10.06 -5.50
CA VAL A 108 16.99 8.85 -4.92
C VAL A 108 17.90 7.67 -5.20
N VAL A 109 18.40 7.02 -4.15
CA VAL A 109 19.13 5.77 -4.26
C VAL A 109 18.23 4.63 -3.81
N GLY A 110 18.19 3.53 -4.54
CA GLY A 110 17.41 2.37 -4.13
C GLY A 110 18.12 1.04 -4.31
N ALA A 111 17.84 0.10 -3.41
CA ALA A 111 18.45 -1.24 -3.41
C ALA A 111 17.59 -2.28 -2.67
N CYS A 112 17.77 -3.56 -3.00
CA CYS A 112 17.46 -4.64 -2.06
C CYS A 112 18.72 -4.96 -1.25
N ILE A 113 18.61 -4.89 0.08
CA ILE A 113 19.76 -5.02 0.99
C ILE A 113 19.96 -6.43 1.53
N GLY A 114 21.20 -6.75 1.90
CA GLY A 114 21.57 -8.02 2.53
C GLY A 114 21.62 -9.17 1.53
N THR A 115 20.98 -10.29 1.84
CA THR A 115 20.97 -11.48 0.96
C THR A 115 19.78 -11.51 -0.01
N ASP A 116 18.95 -10.47 -0.02
CA ASP A 116 17.70 -10.42 -0.77
C ASP A 116 17.93 -10.12 -2.26
N ALA A 117 17.52 -11.07 -3.12
CA ALA A 117 17.63 -10.96 -4.58
C ALA A 117 16.34 -10.49 -5.27
N HIS A 118 15.26 -10.21 -4.53
CA HIS A 118 13.95 -9.92 -5.11
C HIS A 118 13.81 -8.43 -5.49
N THR A 119 14.21 -8.08 -6.71
CA THR A 119 14.18 -6.68 -7.19
C THR A 119 12.85 -6.22 -7.75
N VAL A 120 11.93 -7.13 -8.11
CA VAL A 120 10.69 -6.78 -8.83
C VAL A 120 9.89 -5.67 -8.15
N GLY A 121 9.83 -5.67 -6.81
CA GLY A 121 9.12 -4.65 -6.04
C GLY A 121 9.78 -3.27 -6.15
N ILE A 122 11.11 -3.18 -6.01
CA ILE A 122 11.81 -1.90 -6.10
C ILE A 122 11.92 -1.42 -7.55
N ASP A 123 12.11 -2.33 -8.50
CA ASP A 123 12.12 -2.05 -9.93
C ASP A 123 10.78 -1.47 -10.41
N ALA A 124 9.67 -1.95 -9.85
CA ALA A 124 8.33 -1.41 -10.11
C ALA A 124 8.18 0.04 -9.65
N ILE A 125 8.94 0.47 -8.63
CA ILE A 125 8.92 1.85 -8.12
C ILE A 125 9.92 2.72 -8.87
N LEU A 126 11.15 2.24 -9.08
CA LEU A 126 12.23 3.05 -9.64
C LEU A 126 12.21 3.12 -11.16
N ASN A 127 12.07 1.99 -11.84
CA ASN A 127 12.37 1.90 -13.27
C ASN A 127 11.28 2.55 -14.13
N LEU A 128 11.66 3.10 -15.28
CA LEU A 128 10.76 3.81 -16.22
C LEU A 128 9.46 3.05 -16.57
N LYS A 129 9.50 1.71 -16.61
CA LYS A 129 8.32 0.87 -16.89
C LYS A 129 7.21 1.06 -15.84
N GLY A 130 7.62 1.17 -14.57
CA GLY A 130 6.75 1.19 -13.40
C GLY A 130 5.84 -0.04 -13.29
N VAL A 131 4.64 0.15 -12.73
CA VAL A 131 3.67 -0.92 -12.43
C VAL A 131 2.23 -0.45 -12.67
N ALA A 132 1.37 -1.35 -13.14
CA ALA A 132 -0.07 -1.10 -13.33
C ALA A 132 -0.42 0.15 -14.17
N GLY A 133 0.44 0.52 -15.12
CA GLY A 133 0.25 1.70 -15.98
C GLY A 133 0.85 2.99 -15.41
N GLU A 134 1.29 2.99 -14.15
CA GLU A 134 2.04 4.09 -13.56
C GLU A 134 3.52 3.98 -13.92
N LYS A 135 4.16 5.13 -14.15
CA LYS A 135 5.58 5.21 -14.49
C LYS A 135 6.43 5.33 -13.23
N GLY A 136 7.55 4.60 -13.20
CA GLY A 136 8.49 4.65 -12.07
C GLY A 136 9.19 6.00 -11.92
N LEU A 137 9.94 6.16 -10.83
CA LEU A 137 10.61 7.41 -10.44
C LEU A 137 11.58 7.94 -11.52
N GLU A 138 12.18 7.08 -12.34
CA GLU A 138 13.03 7.49 -13.48
C GLU A 138 12.28 8.31 -14.54
N TYR A 139 10.95 8.21 -14.62
CA TYR A 139 10.15 9.01 -15.55
C TYR A 139 10.13 10.50 -15.17
N TYR A 140 10.31 10.82 -13.89
CA TYR A 140 10.17 12.18 -13.39
C TYR A 140 11.47 12.95 -13.66
N ARG A 141 11.38 13.97 -14.51
CA ARG A 141 12.54 14.76 -14.97
C ARG A 141 13.37 15.38 -13.84
N GLU A 142 12.73 15.76 -12.75
CA GLU A 142 13.38 16.40 -11.61
C GLU A 142 13.84 15.40 -10.54
N LEU A 143 13.70 14.10 -10.79
CA LEU A 143 14.29 13.05 -9.94
C LEU A 143 15.53 12.48 -10.64
N LYS A 144 16.59 12.26 -9.86
CA LYS A 144 17.76 11.47 -10.27
C LYS A 144 17.68 10.16 -9.49
N VAL A 145 17.55 9.05 -10.20
CA VAL A 145 17.37 7.73 -9.58
C VAL A 145 18.61 6.87 -9.85
N SER A 146 19.14 6.28 -8.79
CA SER A 146 20.23 5.30 -8.84
C SER A 146 19.74 3.98 -8.24
N ASN A 147 19.44 3.01 -9.09
CA ASN A 147 19.04 1.66 -8.68
C ASN A 147 20.30 0.77 -8.59
N LEU A 148 20.67 0.38 -7.36
CA LEU A 148 21.84 -0.47 -7.10
C LEU A 148 21.53 -1.97 -7.26
N GLY A 149 20.26 -2.32 -7.54
CA GLY A 149 19.85 -3.71 -7.74
C GLY A 149 19.68 -4.46 -6.42
N ALA A 150 20.10 -5.72 -6.41
CA ALA A 150 19.87 -6.66 -5.33
C ALA A 150 21.14 -7.02 -4.57
N GLN A 151 20.96 -7.59 -3.38
CA GLN A 151 22.04 -8.10 -2.53
C GLN A 151 23.12 -7.06 -2.18
N VAL A 152 22.70 -5.80 -2.00
CA VAL A 152 23.60 -4.68 -1.68
C VAL A 152 23.86 -4.66 -0.18
N THR A 153 25.11 -4.51 0.23
CA THR A 153 25.45 -4.37 1.66
C THR A 153 25.05 -2.99 2.18
N VAL A 154 24.88 -2.86 3.51
CA VAL A 154 24.55 -1.57 4.13
C VAL A 154 25.68 -0.55 3.89
N ASP A 155 26.94 -0.97 3.95
CA ASP A 155 28.11 -0.10 3.74
C ASP A 155 28.20 0.42 2.29
N GLU A 156 27.93 -0.45 1.30
CA GLU A 156 27.85 -0.04 -0.11
C GLU A 156 26.72 0.97 -0.33
N LEU A 157 25.55 0.73 0.28
CA LEU A 157 24.41 1.62 0.17
C LEU A 157 24.67 2.98 0.82
N VAL A 158 25.31 3.02 1.99
CA VAL A 158 25.75 4.26 2.64
C VAL A 158 26.75 5.00 1.77
N SER A 159 27.74 4.30 1.22
CA SER A 159 28.78 4.88 0.36
C SER A 159 28.19 5.48 -0.91
N SER A 160 27.27 4.76 -1.56
CA SER A 160 26.55 5.24 -2.73
C SER A 160 25.66 6.43 -2.39
N ALA A 161 24.92 6.40 -1.28
CA ALA A 161 24.09 7.52 -0.84
C ALA A 161 24.91 8.80 -0.61
N ARG A 162 26.14 8.70 -0.11
CA ARG A 162 27.05 9.85 0.00
C ARG A 162 27.52 10.34 -1.37
N ALA A 163 28.01 9.43 -2.21
CA ALA A 163 28.52 9.77 -3.54
C ALA A 163 27.46 10.46 -4.41
N GLU A 164 26.22 10.01 -4.29
CA GLU A 164 25.07 10.54 -5.04
C GLU A 164 24.39 11.74 -4.36
N ALA A 165 24.89 12.17 -3.19
CA ALA A 165 24.27 13.19 -2.35
C ALA A 165 22.75 12.95 -2.21
N ALA A 166 22.39 11.71 -1.85
CA ALA A 166 21.01 11.24 -1.82
C ALA A 166 20.14 12.12 -0.89
N ASP A 167 18.96 12.50 -1.37
CA ASP A 167 17.90 13.08 -0.57
C ASP A 167 17.01 11.98 0.05
N ALA A 168 16.94 10.83 -0.63
CA ALA A 168 16.18 9.67 -0.18
C ALA A 168 16.89 8.35 -0.54
N VAL A 169 16.75 7.37 0.34
CA VAL A 169 17.21 6.00 0.19
C VAL A 169 16.02 5.05 0.36
N LEU A 170 15.75 4.27 -0.67
CA LEU A 170 14.62 3.34 -0.75
C LEU A 170 15.16 1.92 -0.67
N VAL A 171 14.76 1.17 0.35
CA VAL A 171 15.16 -0.23 0.49
C VAL A 171 13.97 -1.16 0.34
N SER A 172 14.17 -2.24 -0.41
CA SER A 172 13.16 -3.30 -0.55
C SER A 172 13.62 -4.57 0.17
N GLN A 173 12.73 -5.14 0.99
CA GLN A 173 12.94 -6.43 1.66
C GLN A 173 11.71 -7.33 1.50
N VAL A 174 11.94 -8.50 0.93
CA VAL A 174 10.95 -9.55 0.71
C VAL A 174 11.21 -10.75 1.62
N VAL A 175 12.48 -11.05 1.89
CA VAL A 175 12.87 -12.18 2.74
C VAL A 175 12.60 -11.88 4.21
N THR A 176 11.66 -12.63 4.79
CA THR A 176 11.17 -12.42 6.17
C THR A 176 11.56 -13.53 7.15
N GLN A 177 12.34 -14.53 6.71
CA GLN A 177 12.74 -15.64 7.57
C GLN A 177 13.47 -15.13 8.82
N ARG A 178 13.02 -15.58 10.00
CA ARG A 178 13.57 -15.15 11.30
C ARG A 178 13.65 -13.62 11.44
N ASP A 179 12.66 -12.92 10.92
CA ASP A 179 12.57 -11.47 10.96
C ASP A 179 13.78 -10.74 10.35
N ALA A 180 14.42 -11.35 9.34
CA ALA A 180 15.57 -10.77 8.65
C ALA A 180 15.30 -9.36 8.14
N HIS A 181 14.20 -9.15 7.40
CA HIS A 181 13.75 -7.82 6.95
C HIS A 181 13.73 -6.74 8.06
N LEU A 182 13.23 -7.04 9.27
CA LEU A 182 13.19 -6.06 10.36
C LEU A 182 14.58 -5.77 10.93
N ARG A 183 15.41 -6.81 11.09
CA ARG A 183 16.80 -6.65 11.57
C ARG A 183 17.64 -5.85 10.58
N ASN A 184 17.55 -6.17 9.30
CA ASN A 184 18.29 -5.48 8.22
C ASN A 184 17.91 -4.01 8.14
N VAL A 185 16.62 -3.67 8.28
CA VAL A 185 16.18 -2.26 8.27
C VAL A 185 16.64 -1.51 9.52
N ARG A 186 16.63 -2.13 10.71
CA ARG A 186 17.18 -1.50 11.93
C ARG A 186 18.69 -1.27 11.82
N GLU A 187 19.43 -2.23 11.26
CA GLU A 187 20.86 -2.10 11.00
C GLU A 187 21.16 -0.99 10.00
N LEU A 188 20.42 -0.93 8.90
CA LEU A 188 20.47 0.17 7.93
C LEU A 188 20.23 1.52 8.61
N ALA A 189 19.15 1.65 9.39
CA ALA A 189 18.81 2.90 10.07
C ALA A 189 19.90 3.33 11.05
N ALA A 190 20.49 2.39 11.79
CA ALA A 190 21.64 2.65 12.65
C ALA A 190 22.85 3.14 11.85
N ALA A 191 23.25 2.42 10.80
CA ALA A 191 24.39 2.78 9.97
C ALA A 191 24.24 4.18 9.33
N PHE A 192 23.05 4.53 8.88
CA PHE A 192 22.77 5.87 8.33
C PHE A 192 22.79 6.97 9.40
N ARG A 193 22.35 6.70 10.63
CA ARG A 193 22.49 7.65 11.75
C ARG A 193 23.95 7.87 12.13
N ASP A 194 24.75 6.82 12.15
CA ASP A 194 26.17 6.91 12.52
C ASP A 194 27.00 7.57 11.40
N SER A 195 26.55 7.41 10.15
CA SER A 195 27.24 7.93 8.98
C SER A 195 26.87 9.38 8.65
N PHE A 196 25.62 9.80 8.83
CA PHE A 196 25.17 11.12 8.41
C PHE A 196 24.84 12.00 9.61
N PRO A 197 25.25 13.29 9.61
CA PRO A 197 24.69 14.27 10.53
C PRO A 197 23.17 14.30 10.43
N GLU A 198 22.47 14.47 11.55
CA GLU A 198 21.00 14.39 11.59
C GLU A 198 20.31 15.28 10.56
N ARG A 199 20.83 16.49 10.35
CA ARG A 199 20.25 17.47 9.40
C ARG A 199 20.49 17.13 7.92
N SER A 200 21.49 16.31 7.61
CA SER A 200 21.86 15.96 6.23
C SER A 200 21.64 14.48 5.90
N ARG A 201 21.09 13.70 6.84
CA ARG A 201 20.70 12.31 6.61
C ARG A 201 19.59 12.25 5.55
N PRO A 202 19.68 11.38 4.53
CA PRO A 202 18.58 11.18 3.59
C PRO A 202 17.31 10.67 4.28
N LEU A 203 16.17 10.82 3.61
CA LEU A 203 14.96 10.09 3.97
C LEU A 203 15.20 8.60 3.80
N LEU A 204 14.91 7.79 4.81
CA LEU A 204 14.98 6.34 4.74
C LEU A 204 13.57 5.80 4.57
N VAL A 205 13.35 5.12 3.46
CA VAL A 205 12.07 4.51 3.11
C VAL A 205 12.26 3.02 2.95
N ALA A 206 11.56 2.22 3.74
CA ALA A 206 11.55 0.76 3.58
C ALA A 206 10.29 0.29 2.86
N GLY A 207 10.39 -0.79 2.09
CA GLY A 207 9.25 -1.33 1.37
C GLY A 207 9.31 -2.85 1.28
N GLY A 208 8.15 -3.49 1.24
CA GLY A 208 8.10 -4.94 1.14
C GLY A 208 6.73 -5.54 1.45
N PRO A 209 6.47 -6.78 1.02
CA PRO A 209 5.14 -7.38 1.07
C PRO A 209 4.67 -7.77 2.47
N ARG A 210 5.52 -7.67 3.49
CA ARG A 210 5.26 -8.11 4.87
C ARG A 210 5.64 -7.05 5.92
N PHE A 211 5.88 -5.82 5.51
CA PHE A 211 6.02 -4.75 6.50
C PHE A 211 4.65 -4.26 6.95
N ASP A 212 4.58 -3.91 8.22
CA ASP A 212 3.52 -3.06 8.77
C ASP A 212 4.00 -1.60 8.72
N GLU A 213 3.17 -0.71 8.18
CA GLU A 213 3.49 0.70 8.04
C GLU A 213 3.66 1.40 9.41
N GLU A 214 3.06 0.87 10.47
CA GLU A 214 3.13 1.44 11.83
C GLU A 214 4.52 1.29 12.47
N MET A 215 5.32 0.37 11.95
CA MET A 215 6.63 0.07 12.50
C MET A 215 7.72 1.07 12.07
N ALA A 216 7.40 2.09 11.26
CA ALA A 216 8.40 3.02 10.72
C ALA A 216 9.26 3.66 11.82
N GLY A 217 8.62 4.18 12.86
CA GLY A 217 9.31 4.77 14.02
C GLY A 217 10.13 3.76 14.81
N GLU A 218 9.61 2.55 15.02
CA GLU A 218 10.32 1.47 15.75
C GLU A 218 11.57 0.99 14.99
N LEU A 219 11.48 0.93 13.65
CA LEU A 219 12.59 0.49 12.81
C LEU A 219 13.61 1.61 12.52
N GLY A 220 13.30 2.86 12.89
CA GLY A 220 14.17 4.01 12.68
C GLY A 220 14.19 4.53 11.24
N VAL A 221 13.13 4.27 10.48
CA VAL A 221 12.95 4.78 9.11
C VAL A 221 11.88 5.87 9.07
N ASP A 222 11.91 6.70 8.03
CA ASP A 222 10.99 7.83 7.89
C ASP A 222 9.63 7.39 7.32
N ARG A 223 9.58 6.31 6.52
CA ARG A 223 8.34 5.69 6.03
C ARG A 223 8.53 4.24 5.67
N ILE A 224 7.42 3.50 5.74
CA ILE A 224 7.29 2.15 5.24
C ILE A 224 6.18 2.12 4.18
N PHE A 225 6.41 1.37 3.10
CA PHE A 225 5.43 1.10 2.05
C PHE A 225 5.11 -0.39 1.93
N GLY A 226 3.82 -0.71 2.01
CA GLY A 226 3.31 -2.07 1.93
C GLY A 226 2.98 -2.54 0.51
N ARG A 227 2.16 -3.58 0.42
CA ARG A 227 1.65 -4.12 -0.86
C ARG A 227 0.74 -3.11 -1.54
N GLY A 228 0.82 -3.05 -2.87
CA GLY A 228 -0.02 -2.18 -3.69
C GLY A 228 0.49 -0.74 -3.82
N THR A 229 1.58 -0.41 -3.14
CA THR A 229 2.22 0.91 -3.26
C THR A 229 2.59 1.22 -4.70
N THR A 230 2.25 2.43 -5.14
CA THR A 230 2.53 2.89 -6.50
C THR A 230 3.70 3.88 -6.57
N PRO A 231 4.35 4.05 -7.73
CA PRO A 231 5.39 5.06 -7.90
C PRO A 231 4.92 6.49 -7.59
N ALA A 232 3.66 6.82 -7.91
CA ALA A 232 3.11 8.14 -7.62
C ALA A 232 2.96 8.38 -6.12
N GLU A 233 2.58 7.35 -5.35
CA GLU A 233 2.54 7.42 -3.89
C GLU A 233 3.91 7.68 -3.29
N VAL A 234 4.94 6.95 -3.74
CA VAL A 234 6.32 7.13 -3.28
C VAL A 234 6.83 8.52 -3.65
N ALA A 235 6.66 8.95 -4.91
CA ALA A 235 7.08 10.27 -5.36
C ALA A 235 6.43 11.40 -4.55
N SER A 236 5.12 11.31 -4.31
CA SER A 236 4.36 12.32 -3.56
C SER A 236 4.84 12.41 -2.11
N TYR A 237 5.07 11.26 -1.46
CA TYR A 237 5.64 11.21 -0.12
C TYR A 237 7.03 11.85 -0.06
N LEU A 238 7.93 11.52 -0.99
CA LEU A 238 9.29 12.07 -0.99
C LEU A 238 9.29 13.59 -1.09
N VAL A 239 8.46 14.15 -1.97
CA VAL A 239 8.32 15.60 -2.13
C VAL A 239 7.77 16.24 -0.85
N PHE A 240 6.72 15.67 -0.28
CA PHE A 240 6.13 16.13 0.98
C PHE A 240 7.12 16.12 2.14
N ALA A 241 7.83 15.01 2.34
CA ALA A 241 8.78 14.84 3.44
C ALA A 241 10.00 15.77 3.29
N VAL A 242 10.50 15.98 2.06
CA VAL A 242 11.55 16.98 1.79
C VAL A 242 11.04 18.40 2.09
N ALA A 243 9.80 18.72 1.73
CA ALA A 243 9.20 20.02 2.01
C ALA A 243 9.12 20.28 3.53
N GLN A 244 8.67 19.29 4.31
CA GLN A 244 8.60 19.39 5.76
C GLN A 244 9.98 19.60 6.39
N ARG A 245 10.98 18.80 6.00
CA ARG A 245 12.35 18.94 6.52
C ARG A 245 12.94 20.31 6.21
N LYS A 246 12.62 20.91 5.05
CA LYS A 246 13.05 22.26 4.72
C LYS A 246 12.34 23.35 5.52
N ALA A 247 11.06 23.15 5.85
CA ALA A 247 10.33 24.11 6.69
C ALA A 247 10.81 24.11 8.15
N ALA A 248 11.35 22.97 8.61
CA ALA A 248 11.88 22.82 9.97
C ALA A 248 13.38 23.22 10.12
N ALA A 249 14.08 23.49 9.02
CA ALA A 249 15.52 23.79 8.98
C ALA A 249 15.82 25.28 9.04
#